data_AF-A0A2V1NF79-F1
#
_entry.id   AF-A0A2V1NF79-F1
#
_cell.length_a   1.000
_cell.length_b   1.000
_cell.length_c   1.000
_cell.angle_alpha   90.00
_cell.angle_beta   90.00
_cell.angle_gamma   90.00
#
_symmetry.space_group_name_H-M   'P 1'
#
loop_
_entity.id
_entity.type
_entity.pdbx_description
1 polymer ?
#
loop_
_entity_poly.entity_id
_entity_poly.type
_entity_poly.pdbx_seq_one_letter_code
_entity_poly.pdbx_strand_id
1 'polypeptide(L)'
;MPIVVPRYESMQYTGNNGPAVLEWLCGSVDLVSDDGAELVVAFLGSQRHVPSGGWVIAAGGGNGLRNFLAEQTDADYKTGWRET
;
A
#
# COMPACT_ATOMS: atom_id res chain seq x y z
N MET A 1 -7.88 -26.07 14.01
CA MET A 1 -8.43 -24.88 13.35
C MET A 1 -7.54 -24.58 12.16
N PRO A 2 -8.06 -24.36 10.95
CA PRO A 2 -7.22 -23.93 9.83
C PRO A 2 -6.58 -22.59 10.20
N ILE A 3 -5.26 -22.49 10.04
CA ILE A 3 -4.54 -21.22 10.16
C ILE A 3 -4.89 -20.41 8.91
N VAL A 4 -5.66 -19.34 9.09
CA VAL A 4 -5.83 -18.32 8.06
C VAL A 4 -4.56 -17.48 8.10
N VAL A 5 -3.62 -17.76 7.20
CA VAL A 5 -2.47 -16.87 7.00
C VAL A 5 -2.99 -15.61 6.29
N PRO A 6 -2.81 -14.41 6.85
CA PRO A 6 -3.13 -13.18 6.14
C PRO A 6 -2.34 -13.15 4.83
N ARG A 7 -3.04 -13.13 3.69
CA ARG A 7 -2.39 -12.89 2.41
C ARG A 7 -2.00 -11.42 2.37
N TYR A 8 -0.70 -11.18 2.34
CA TYR A 8 -0.18 -9.85 2.11
C TYR A 8 0.02 -9.63 0.61
N GLU A 9 -0.22 -8.42 0.18
CA GLU A 9 -0.10 -8.01 -1.22
C GLU A 9 0.57 -6.64 -1.29
N SER A 10 1.19 -6.36 -2.43
CA SER A 10 2.03 -5.19 -2.62
C SER A 10 1.77 -4.54 -3.97
N MET A 11 1.85 -3.21 -4.01
CA MET A 11 1.79 -2.42 -5.24
C MET A 11 2.83 -1.32 -5.18
N GLN A 12 3.65 -1.21 -6.23
CA GLN A 12 4.57 -0.09 -6.36
C GLN A 12 3.84 1.16 -6.84
N TYR A 13 4.07 2.30 -6.21
CA TYR A 13 3.65 3.60 -6.72
C TYR A 13 4.70 4.11 -7.72
N THR A 14 4.28 4.42 -8.94
CA THR A 14 5.16 4.79 -10.07
C THR A 14 5.11 6.28 -10.40
N GLY A 15 4.42 7.09 -9.59
CA GLY A 15 4.15 8.51 -9.88
C GLY A 15 2.89 8.76 -10.71
N ASN A 16 2.45 7.78 -11.50
CA ASN A 16 1.31 7.98 -12.42
C ASN A 16 0.13 7.07 -12.11
N ASN A 17 0.22 6.25 -11.06
CA ASN A 17 -0.77 5.23 -10.73
C ASN A 17 -1.45 5.45 -9.37
N GLY A 18 -1.38 6.65 -8.77
CA GLY A 18 -2.03 6.93 -7.49
C GLY A 18 -3.52 6.57 -7.45
N PRO A 19 -4.34 6.90 -8.46
CA PRO A 19 -5.74 6.47 -8.51
C PRO A 19 -5.91 4.95 -8.46
N ALA A 20 -5.04 4.20 -9.14
CA ALA A 20 -5.07 2.74 -9.13
C ALA A 20 -4.64 2.17 -7.77
N VAL A 21 -3.67 2.79 -7.09
CA VAL A 21 -3.26 2.43 -5.71
C VAL A 21 -4.43 2.62 -4.74
N LEU A 22 -5.16 3.74 -4.84
CA LEU A 22 -6.30 4.04 -3.97
C LEU A 22 -7.47 3.07 -4.20
N GLU A 23 -7.80 2.80 -5.46
CA GLU A 23 -8.83 1.82 -5.82
C GLU A 23 -8.44 0.43 -5.32
N TRP A 24 -7.17 0.05 -5.49
CA TRP A 24 -6.63 -1.21 -5.01
C TRP A 24 -6.71 -1.35 -3.48
N LEU A 25 -6.58 -0.25 -2.74
CA LEU A 25 -6.74 -0.20 -1.28
C LEU A 25 -8.20 -0.18 -0.80
N CYS A 26 -9.18 -0.26 -1.71
CA CYS A 26 -10.61 -0.41 -1.40
C CYS A 26 -11.15 0.60 -0.38
N GLY A 27 -10.65 1.84 -0.39
CA GLY A 27 -11.08 2.89 0.54
C GLY A 27 -10.54 2.75 1.97
N SER A 28 -9.53 1.91 2.20
CA SER A 28 -8.87 1.82 3.51
C SER A 28 -8.03 3.06 3.88
N VAL A 29 -7.80 3.94 2.91
CA VAL A 29 -7.09 5.22 3.07
C VAL A 29 -7.82 6.32 2.32
N ASP A 30 -7.64 7.56 2.76
CA ASP A 30 -8.10 8.75 2.04
C ASP A 30 -6.93 9.43 1.33
N LEU A 31 -7.15 9.90 0.10
CA LEU A 31 -6.14 10.69 -0.62
C LEU A 31 -5.96 12.06 0.04
N VAL A 32 -4.71 12.42 0.33
CA VAL A 32 -4.33 13.77 0.77
C VAL A 32 -3.70 14.55 -0.38
N SER A 33 -2.73 13.95 -1.07
CA SER A 33 -2.03 14.55 -2.22
C SER A 33 -1.45 13.46 -3.12
N ASP A 34 -1.33 13.76 -4.42
CA ASP A 34 -0.61 12.95 -5.41
C ASP A 34 -0.03 13.94 -6.44
N ASP A 35 1.28 14.16 -6.39
CA ASP A 35 1.97 15.12 -7.29
C ASP A 35 2.87 14.43 -8.33
N GLY A 36 2.86 13.09 -8.36
CA GLY A 36 3.68 12.25 -9.21
C GLY A 36 5.12 12.00 -8.73
N ALA A 37 5.61 12.78 -7.78
CA ALA A 37 6.84 12.50 -7.04
C ALA A 37 6.55 11.78 -5.72
N GLU A 38 5.42 12.08 -5.09
CA GLU A 38 4.96 11.52 -3.83
C GLU A 38 3.43 11.37 -3.81
N LEU A 39 2.98 10.21 -3.34
CA LEU A 39 1.60 9.94 -2.97
C LEU A 39 1.47 10.05 -1.45
N VAL A 40 0.62 10.96 -0.99
CA VAL A 40 0.30 11.16 0.42
C VAL A 40 -1.13 10.69 0.69
N VAL A 41 -1.28 9.74 1.61
CA VAL A 41 -2.57 9.22 2.03
C VAL A 41 -2.77 9.37 3.53
N ALA A 42 -4.00 9.60 3.97
CA ALA A 42 -4.38 9.58 5.36
C ALA A 42 -4.83 8.17 5.74
N PHE A 43 -4.18 7.62 6.76
CA PHE A 43 -4.50 6.32 7.33
C PHE A 43 -4.49 6.41 8.86
N LEU A 44 -5.62 6.06 9.49
CA LEU A 44 -5.77 6.08 10.95
C LEU A 44 -5.31 7.40 11.62
N GLY A 45 -5.61 8.54 10.98
CA GLY A 45 -5.26 9.87 11.49
C GLY A 45 -3.79 10.28 11.30
N SER A 46 -2.98 9.47 10.62
CA SER A 46 -1.60 9.80 10.24
C SER A 46 -1.47 9.92 8.73
N GLN A 47 -0.62 10.84 8.27
CA GLN A 47 -0.23 10.91 6.87
C GLN A 47 0.86 9.87 6.59
N ARG A 48 0.71 9.15 5.48
CA ARG A 48 1.66 8.16 4.97
C ARG A 48 2.19 8.67 3.64
N HIS A 49 3.51 8.70 3.52
CA HIS A 49 4.20 9.29 2.39
C HIS A 49 4.85 8.19 1.56
N VAL A 50 4.39 8.04 0.32
CA VAL A 50 4.86 7.02 -0.60
C VAL A 50 5.57 7.73 -1.77
N PRO A 51 6.90 7.83 -1.75
CA PRO A 51 7.63 8.42 -2.87
C PRO A 51 7.48 7.54 -4.12
N SER A 52 7.64 8.14 -5.30
CA SER A 52 7.68 7.40 -6.57
C SER A 52 8.80 6.34 -6.54
N GLY A 53 8.46 5.11 -6.92
CA GLY A 53 9.28 3.92 -6.75
C GLY A 53 9.10 3.22 -5.39
N GLY A 54 8.37 3.82 -4.45
CA GLY A 54 7.99 3.24 -3.16
C GLY A 54 6.90 2.18 -3.30
N TRP A 55 6.76 1.37 -2.26
CA TRP A 55 5.86 0.22 -2.22
C TRP A 55 4.79 0.41 -1.17
N VAL A 56 3.54 0.14 -1.56
CA VAL A 56 2.39 0.06 -0.67
C VAL A 56 2.12 -1.41 -0.38
N ILE A 57 2.00 -1.73 0.89
CA ILE A 57 1.70 -3.07 1.39
C ILE A 57 0.31 -3.07 2.00
N ALA A 58 -0.48 -4.06 1.61
CA ALA A 58 -1.82 -4.30 2.12
C ALA A 58 -1.97 -5.70 2.71
N ALA A 59 -2.85 -5.82 3.70
CA ALA A 59 -3.29 -7.10 4.25
C ALA A 59 -4.77 -7.35 3.89
N GLY A 60 -5.13 -8.60 3.55
CA GLY A 60 -6.54 -9.01 3.42
C GLY A 60 -7.08 -9.27 2.00
N GLY A 61 -6.23 -9.69 1.05
CA GLY A 61 -6.57 -9.85 -0.38
C GLY A 61 -7.61 -10.90 -0.78
N GLY A 62 -8.36 -11.50 0.15
CA GLY A 62 -9.30 -12.59 -0.14
C GLY A 62 -10.74 -12.17 -0.46
N ASN A 63 -11.22 -11.03 0.07
CA ASN A 63 -12.65 -10.66 0.05
C ASN A 63 -12.89 -9.17 -0.29
N GLY A 64 -12.00 -8.55 -1.08
CA GLY A 64 -12.19 -7.17 -1.53
C GLY A 64 -11.97 -6.10 -0.45
N LEU A 65 -11.35 -6.45 0.67
CA LEU A 65 -10.95 -5.52 1.73
C LEU A 65 -9.44 -5.58 1.92
N ARG A 66 -8.71 -4.87 1.06
CA ARG A 66 -7.28 -4.65 1.23
C ARG A 66 -7.08 -3.48 2.16
N ASN A 67 -6.62 -3.75 3.36
CA ASN A 67 -6.28 -2.71 4.31
C ASN A 67 -4.82 -2.31 4.14
N PHE A 68 -4.58 -1.01 3.98
CA PHE A 68 -3.23 -0.47 4.06
C PHE A 68 -2.56 -0.93 5.36
N LEU A 69 -1.33 -1.44 5.22
CA LEU A 69 -0.54 -1.93 6.33
C LEU A 69 0.71 -1.07 6.51
N ALA A 70 1.44 -0.84 5.43
CA ALA A 70 2.69 -0.10 5.46
C ALA A 70 3.08 0.43 4.08
N GLU A 71 3.88 1.48 4.10
CA GLU A 71 4.69 1.97 3.00
C GLU A 71 6.15 1.56 3.23
N GLN A 72 6.84 1.22 2.15
CA GLN A 72 8.26 0.85 2.18
C GLN A 72 9.01 1.53 1.03
N THR A 73 10.28 1.84 1.26
CA THR A 73 11.17 2.19 0.16
C THR A 73 11.47 0.95 -0.68
N ASP A 74 11.94 1.13 -1.92
CA ASP A 74 12.36 0.00 -2.77
C ASP A 74 13.46 -0.85 -2.12
N ALA A 75 14.36 -0.22 -1.35
CA ALA A 75 15.40 -0.93 -0.62
C ALA A 75 14.85 -1.78 0.53
N ASP A 76 13.93 -1.22 1.33
CA ASP A 76 13.28 -1.94 2.44
C ASP A 76 12.44 -3.11 1.92
N TYR A 77 11.71 -2.87 0.83
CA TYR A 77 10.90 -3.88 0.17
C TYR A 77 11.75 -5.06 -0.31
N LYS A 78 12.86 -4.80 -1.01
CA LYS A 78 13.75 -5.86 -1.53
C LYS A 78 14.50 -6.62 -0.45
N THR A 79 14.72 -6.01 0.72
CA THR A 79 15.47 -6.63 1.82
C THR A 79 14.58 -7.42 2.77
N GLY A 80 13.36 -6.95 3.03
CA GLY A 80 12.48 -7.51 4.06
C GLY A 80 11.21 -8.17 3.55
N TRP A 81 10.72 -7.82 2.37
CA TRP A 81 9.43 -8.31 1.89
C TRP A 81 9.57 -9.57 1.04
N ARG A 82 8.98 -10.67 1.52
CA ARG A 82 8.69 -11.85 0.71
C ARG A 82 7.17 -11.94 0.61
N GLU A 83 6.63 -11.78 -0.59
CA GLU A 83 5.24 -12.12 -0.89
C GLU A 83 5.06 -13.63 -0.61
N THR A 84 4.64 -14.00 0.59
CA THR A 84 4.37 -15.39 1.01
C THR A 84 2.89 -15.67 1.08
#